data_AF-A0A5C9EQ61-F1
#
_entry.id   AF-A0A5C9EQ61-F1
#
_cell.length_a   1.000
_cell.length_b   1.000
_cell.length_c   1.000
_cell.angle_alpha   90.00
_cell.angle_beta   90.00
_cell.angle_gamma   90.00
#
_symmetry.space_group_name_H-M   'P 1'
#
loop_
_entity.id
_entity.type
_entity.pdbx_description
1 polymer ?
#
loop_
_entity_poly.entity_id
_entity_poly.type
_entity_poly.pdbx_seq_one_letter_code
_entity_poly.pdbx_strand_id
1 'polypeptide(L)'
;MEFQKKSAFHSLFKPKLIGIFYLIVFITSIILGILYIELLGVFILGAILLGVLLLIFLVVMLIQLSKIEIIWDIQTINPEGNTGKVFVVFRPGITDFQERMIDAFLQGLIKNDWAVDITSASSKTPYKIDQYDLLVLGMPTYGGLPHQTILDFLDILGDLNGKRTALIVTAMGSDEARKALENKVRNANGIIAESLTVYNMKENKENPRDICYKAGRNIKA
;
A
#
# COMPACT_ATOMS: atom_id res chain seq x y z
N MET A 1 -72.24 39.20 -60.92
CA MET A 1 -71.99 38.24 -59.84
C MET A 1 -70.48 38.04 -59.75
N GLU A 2 -69.78 38.86 -58.97
CA GLU A 2 -68.36 38.60 -58.66
C GLU A 2 -68.01 39.25 -57.32
N PHE A 3 -67.75 38.39 -56.33
CA PHE A 3 -67.53 38.73 -54.93
C PHE A 3 -66.10 39.27 -54.75
N GLN A 4 -65.90 40.59 -54.79
CA GLN A 4 -64.65 41.23 -54.37
C GLN A 4 -64.57 41.29 -52.84
N LYS A 5 -64.33 40.13 -52.22
CA LYS A 5 -63.93 40.01 -50.81
C LYS A 5 -62.40 39.91 -50.74
N LYS A 6 -61.69 40.86 -51.34
CA LYS A 6 -60.22 40.85 -51.37
C LYS A 6 -59.65 41.56 -50.13
N SER A 7 -59.41 40.74 -49.12
CA SER A 7 -58.20 40.80 -48.29
C SER A 7 -57.94 42.10 -47.50
N ALA A 8 -58.82 42.41 -46.54
CA ALA A 8 -58.45 43.27 -45.40
C ALA A 8 -57.46 42.58 -44.42
N PHE A 9 -57.08 41.33 -44.69
CA PHE A 9 -56.19 40.53 -43.83
C PHE A 9 -54.70 40.77 -44.15
N HIS A 10 -54.36 41.37 -45.29
CA HIS A 10 -52.96 41.55 -45.72
C HIS A 10 -52.30 42.88 -45.30
N SER A 11 -53.03 43.86 -44.77
CA SER A 11 -52.45 45.16 -44.38
C SER A 11 -52.10 45.29 -42.89
N LEU A 12 -52.41 44.27 -42.08
CA LEU A 12 -52.18 44.30 -40.62
C LEU A 12 -50.79 43.78 -40.20
N PHE A 13 -50.04 43.11 -41.08
CA PHE A 13 -48.66 42.70 -40.80
C PHE A 13 -47.67 43.71 -41.36
N LYS A 14 -47.43 44.80 -40.62
CA LYS A 14 -46.41 45.79 -40.96
C LYS A 14 -45.00 45.14 -40.91
N PRO A 15 -44.10 45.40 -41.86
CA PRO A 15 -42.74 44.82 -41.92
C PRO A 15 -41.89 45.08 -40.65
N LYS A 16 -42.25 46.08 -39.84
CA LYS A 16 -41.64 46.34 -38.53
C LYS A 16 -41.88 45.23 -37.49
N LEU A 17 -43.00 44.50 -37.56
CA LEU A 17 -43.29 43.38 -36.65
C LEU A 17 -42.38 42.18 -36.91
N ILE A 18 -42.01 41.94 -38.17
CA ILE A 18 -41.12 40.84 -38.57
C ILE A 18 -39.72 41.06 -38.01
N GLY A 19 -39.20 42.29 -38.08
CA GLY A 19 -37.89 42.64 -37.50
C GLY A 19 -37.82 42.47 -35.99
N ILE A 20 -38.88 42.85 -35.27
CA ILE A 20 -38.99 42.66 -33.81
C ILE A 20 -39.00 41.17 -33.46
N PHE A 21 -39.72 40.35 -34.23
CA PHE A 21 -39.76 38.91 -34.02
C PHE A 21 -38.37 38.26 -34.15
N TYR A 22 -37.61 38.55 -35.22
CA TYR A 22 -36.26 38.01 -35.38
C TYR A 22 -35.30 38.49 -34.29
N LEU A 23 -35.43 39.74 -33.82
CA LEU A 23 -34.63 40.26 -32.72
C LEU A 23 -34.93 39.51 -31.41
N ILE A 24 -36.20 39.22 -31.11
CA ILE A 24 -36.60 38.44 -29.93
C ILE A 24 -36.05 37.02 -30.01
N VAL A 25 -36.19 36.36 -31.15
CA VAL A 25 -35.65 35.01 -31.37
C VAL A 25 -34.14 35.01 -31.17
N PHE A 26 -33.43 35.98 -31.76
CA PHE A 26 -31.98 36.11 -31.63
C PHE A 26 -31.53 36.31 -30.18
N ILE A 27 -32.16 37.23 -29.44
CA ILE A 27 -31.86 37.46 -28.02
C ILE A 27 -32.15 36.21 -27.19
N THR A 28 -33.27 35.53 -27.45
CA THR A 28 -33.65 34.30 -26.73
C THR A 28 -32.62 33.19 -26.95
N SER A 29 -32.12 33.03 -28.18
CA SER A 29 -31.06 32.06 -28.49
C SER A 29 -29.74 32.36 -27.77
N ILE A 30 -29.34 33.63 -27.64
CA ILE A 30 -28.15 34.01 -26.89
C ILE A 30 -28.30 33.68 -25.40
N ILE A 31 -29.44 34.04 -24.80
CA ILE A 31 -29.72 33.77 -23.38
C ILE A 31 -29.69 32.26 -23.10
N LEU A 32 -30.33 31.46 -23.95
CA LEU A 32 -30.30 29.99 -23.82
C LEU A 32 -28.88 29.42 -23.96
N GLY A 33 -28.06 29.98 -24.85
CA GLY A 33 -26.66 29.58 -25.00
C GLY A 33 -25.82 29.85 -23.76
N ILE A 34 -25.98 31.01 -23.13
CA ILE A 34 -25.30 31.36 -21.87
C ILE A 34 -25.72 30.42 -20.74
N LEU A 35 -27.03 30.21 -20.58
CA LEU A 35 -27.57 29.32 -19.55
C LEU A 35 -27.04 27.87 -19.70
N TYR A 36 -26.90 27.41 -20.94
CA TYR A 36 -26.34 26.09 -21.24
C TYR A 36 -24.87 25.97 -20.83
N ILE A 37 -24.05 27.02 -21.06
CA ILE A 37 -22.62 27.03 -20.68
C ILE A 37 -22.48 27.00 -19.16
N GLU A 38 -23.27 27.79 -18.42
CA GLU A 38 -23.26 27.78 -16.96
C GLU A 38 -23.64 26.41 -16.40
N LEU A 39 -24.71 25.82 -16.94
CA LEU A 39 -25.16 24.48 -16.57
C LEU A 39 -24.08 23.42 -16.84
N LEU A 40 -23.44 23.47 -18.00
CA LEU A 40 -22.33 22.59 -18.35
C LEU A 40 -21.15 22.75 -17.38
N GLY A 41 -20.82 23.98 -16.97
CA GLY A 41 -19.79 24.26 -15.98
C GLY A 41 -20.06 23.60 -14.63
N VAL A 42 -21.30 23.62 -14.16
CA VAL A 42 -21.72 22.94 -12.92
C VAL A 42 -21.56 21.43 -13.02
N PHE A 43 -21.93 20.83 -14.16
CA PHE A 43 -21.75 19.39 -14.38
C PHE A 43 -20.27 18.99 -14.43
N ILE A 44 -19.42 19.76 -15.10
CA ILE A 44 -17.97 19.51 -15.15
C ILE A 44 -17.37 19.60 -13.75
N LEU A 45 -17.71 20.63 -12.98
CA LEU A 45 -17.26 20.78 -11.60
C LEU A 45 -17.72 19.61 -10.73
N GLY A 46 -18.99 19.20 -10.85
CA GLY A 46 -19.53 18.04 -10.15
C GLY A 46 -18.80 16.74 -10.50
N ALA A 47 -18.49 16.52 -11.77
CA ALA A 47 -17.72 15.36 -12.22
C ALA A 47 -16.28 15.36 -11.67
N ILE A 48 -15.62 16.51 -11.64
CA ILE A 48 -14.28 16.66 -11.05
C ILE A 48 -14.32 16.35 -9.55
N LEU A 49 -15.28 16.92 -8.82
CA LEU A 49 -15.44 16.67 -7.38
C LEU A 49 -15.71 15.20 -7.09
N LEU A 50 -16.59 14.56 -7.87
CA LEU A 50 -16.85 13.13 -7.77
C LEU A 50 -15.59 12.30 -8.05
N GLY A 51 -14.83 12.65 -9.08
CA GLY A 51 -13.55 11.99 -9.41
C GLY A 51 -12.53 12.09 -8.28
N VAL A 52 -12.40 13.26 -7.66
CA VAL A 52 -11.52 13.46 -6.50
C VAL A 52 -11.97 12.64 -5.30
N LEU A 53 -13.28 12.62 -4.99
CA LEU A 53 -13.83 11.81 -3.90
C LEU A 53 -13.59 10.31 -4.12
N LEU A 54 -13.79 9.82 -5.34
CA LEU A 54 -13.51 8.42 -5.69
C LEU A 54 -12.02 8.08 -5.56
N LEU A 55 -11.14 9.00 -5.94
CA LEU A 55 -9.70 8.82 -5.77
C LEU A 55 -9.31 8.75 -4.29
N ILE A 56 -9.84 9.65 -3.46
CA ILE A 56 -9.60 9.63 -2.00
C ILE A 56 -10.12 8.31 -1.41
N PHE A 57 -11.33 7.90 -1.78
CA PHE A 57 -11.92 6.64 -1.33
C PHE A 57 -11.04 5.45 -1.71
N LEU A 58 -10.55 5.38 -2.95
CA LEU A 58 -9.66 4.32 -3.42
C LEU A 58 -8.36 4.28 -2.62
N VAL A 59 -7.72 5.43 -2.39
CA VAL A 59 -6.48 5.52 -1.61
C VAL A 59 -6.71 5.05 -0.17
N VAL A 60 -7.77 5.51 0.49
CA VAL A 60 -8.11 5.07 1.86
C VAL A 60 -8.36 3.56 1.90
N MET A 61 -9.12 3.03 0.95
CA MET A 61 -9.39 1.59 0.85
C MET A 61 -8.09 0.79 0.69
N LEU A 62 -7.18 1.21 -0.21
CA LEU A 62 -5.89 0.54 -0.40
C LEU A 62 -5.03 0.55 0.88
N ILE A 63 -5.03 1.67 1.62
CA ILE A 63 -4.35 1.75 2.92
C ILE A 63 -4.94 0.73 3.90
N GLN A 64 -6.27 0.61 3.98
CA GLN A 64 -6.90 -0.36 4.89
C GLN A 64 -6.61 -1.81 4.48
N LEU A 65 -6.66 -2.12 3.19
CA LEU A 65 -6.33 -3.47 2.70
C LEU A 65 -4.87 -3.85 2.99
N SER A 66 -3.95 -2.88 2.96
CA SER A 66 -2.54 -3.13 3.30
C SER A 66 -2.33 -3.48 4.78
N LYS A 67 -3.29 -3.14 5.66
CA LYS A 67 -3.23 -3.43 7.10
C LYS A 67 -3.81 -4.78 7.48
N ILE A 68 -4.35 -5.54 6.52
CA ILE A 68 -4.90 -6.86 6.83
C ILE A 68 -3.80 -7.77 7.37
N GLU A 69 -4.03 -8.25 8.58
CA GLU A 69 -3.18 -9.22 9.25
C GLU A 69 -3.36 -10.59 8.62
N ILE A 70 -2.23 -11.27 8.39
CA ILE A 70 -2.22 -12.69 8.08
C ILE A 70 -1.85 -13.38 9.38
N ILE A 71 -2.66 -14.34 9.83
CA ILE A 71 -2.46 -15.05 11.10
C ILE A 71 -2.01 -16.47 10.80
N TRP A 72 -0.78 -16.79 11.20
CA TRP A 72 -0.21 -18.13 11.16
C TRP A 72 0.04 -18.60 12.58
N ASP A 73 -0.37 -19.83 12.89
CA ASP A 73 0.02 -20.47 14.14
C ASP A 73 1.55 -20.62 14.20
N ILE A 74 2.08 -20.66 15.42
CA ILE A 74 3.52 -20.91 15.60
C ILE A 74 3.85 -22.30 15.09
N GLN A 75 4.89 -22.37 14.26
CA GLN A 75 5.49 -23.62 13.83
C GLN A 75 6.92 -23.68 14.36
N THR A 76 7.26 -24.81 14.98
CA THR A 76 8.63 -25.08 15.43
C THR A 76 9.34 -25.91 14.37
N ILE A 77 10.50 -25.43 13.94
CA ILE A 77 11.39 -26.08 12.97
C ILE A 77 12.71 -26.40 13.67
N ASN A 78 13.22 -27.61 13.46
CA ASN A 78 14.41 -28.14 14.14
C ASN A 78 14.31 -28.06 15.69
N PRO A 79 13.30 -28.68 16.31
CA PRO A 79 13.06 -28.57 17.75
C PRO A 79 14.22 -29.08 18.62
N GLU A 80 15.04 -29.99 18.08
CA GLU A 80 16.20 -30.59 18.77
C GLU A 80 17.49 -29.77 18.61
N GLY A 81 17.42 -28.56 18.03
CA GLY A 81 18.59 -27.71 17.81
C GLY A 81 19.23 -27.23 19.11
N ASN A 82 20.55 -27.32 19.21
CA ASN A 82 21.31 -27.09 20.45
C ASN A 82 22.08 -25.77 20.49
N THR A 83 22.09 -24.98 19.40
CA THR A 83 22.84 -23.71 19.35
C THR A 83 22.14 -22.58 20.11
N GLY A 84 20.81 -22.62 20.16
CA GLY A 84 19.95 -21.61 20.78
C GLY A 84 18.57 -21.58 20.14
N LYS A 85 17.71 -20.67 20.60
CA LYS A 85 16.32 -20.55 20.14
C LYS A 85 16.09 -19.24 19.40
N VAL A 86 15.49 -19.32 18.21
CA VAL A 86 15.15 -18.18 17.35
C VAL A 86 13.65 -18.00 17.30
N PHE A 87 13.18 -16.76 17.43
CA PHE A 87 11.79 -16.40 17.12
C PHE A 87 11.72 -15.60 15.84
N VAL A 88 10.97 -16.08 14.87
CA VAL A 88 10.82 -15.47 13.56
C VAL A 88 9.40 -14.95 13.43
N VAL A 89 9.28 -13.64 13.27
CA VAL A 89 8.02 -12.95 13.03
C VAL A 89 8.12 -12.28 11.69
N PHE A 90 7.26 -12.69 10.75
CA PHE A 90 7.33 -12.13 9.40
C PHE A 90 5.96 -11.79 8.81
N ARG A 91 5.94 -10.88 7.84
CA ARG A 91 4.75 -10.60 7.02
C ARG A 91 4.94 -11.26 5.66
N PRO A 92 4.08 -12.20 5.24
CA PRO A 92 4.07 -12.68 3.86
C PRO A 92 3.88 -11.54 2.85
N GLY A 93 4.26 -11.75 1.59
CA GLY A 93 4.00 -10.80 0.51
C GLY A 93 2.68 -11.06 -0.20
N ILE A 94 2.34 -10.20 -1.16
CA ILE A 94 1.34 -10.52 -2.19
C ILE A 94 1.84 -11.69 -3.05
N THR A 95 3.15 -11.77 -3.25
CA THR A 95 3.83 -12.91 -3.88
C THR A 95 4.61 -13.68 -2.83
N ASP A 96 4.96 -14.92 -3.16
CA ASP A 96 5.76 -15.83 -2.34
C ASP A 96 7.25 -15.44 -2.23
N PHE A 97 7.66 -14.28 -2.76
CA PHE A 97 9.06 -13.86 -2.76
C PHE A 97 9.61 -13.70 -1.35
N GLN A 98 8.89 -13.01 -0.45
CA GLN A 98 9.30 -12.85 0.95
C GLN A 98 9.41 -14.21 1.66
N GLU A 99 8.42 -15.09 1.46
CA GLU A 99 8.41 -16.42 2.08
C GLU A 99 9.63 -17.23 1.66
N ARG A 100 9.98 -17.24 0.37
CA ARG A 100 11.20 -17.93 -0.11
C ARG A 100 12.49 -17.35 0.46
N MET A 101 12.55 -16.05 0.72
CA MET A 101 13.73 -15.43 1.33
C MET A 101 13.85 -15.80 2.81
N ILE A 102 12.73 -15.79 3.53
CA ILE A 102 12.68 -16.24 4.92
C ILE A 102 13.06 -17.72 5.01
N ASP A 103 12.44 -18.59 4.21
CA ASP A 103 12.78 -20.02 4.14
C ASP A 103 14.28 -20.25 3.91
N ALA A 104 14.89 -19.55 2.95
CA ALA A 104 16.33 -19.64 2.70
C ALA A 104 17.16 -19.22 3.92
N PHE A 105 16.78 -18.14 4.61
CA PHE A 105 17.44 -17.71 5.85
C PHE A 105 17.31 -18.76 6.97
N LEU A 106 16.12 -19.35 7.14
CA LEU A 106 15.89 -20.41 8.13
C LEU A 106 16.73 -21.64 7.84
N GLN A 107 16.86 -22.04 6.57
CA GLN A 107 17.75 -23.14 6.19
C GLN A 107 19.20 -22.87 6.57
N GLY A 108 19.64 -21.61 6.51
CA GLY A 108 20.95 -21.19 7.02
C GLY A 108 21.08 -21.37 8.53
N LEU A 109 20.08 -20.94 9.30
CA LEU A 109 20.04 -21.13 10.76
C LEU A 109 20.01 -22.63 11.14
N ILE A 110 19.15 -23.43 10.51
CA ILE A 110 19.03 -24.86 10.79
C ILE A 110 20.34 -25.59 10.51
N LYS A 111 21.13 -25.15 9.52
CA LYS A 111 22.47 -25.71 9.26
C LYS A 111 23.48 -25.46 10.38
N ASN A 112 23.23 -24.46 11.23
CA ASN A 112 23.97 -24.20 12.45
C ASN A 112 23.24 -24.73 13.69
N ASP A 113 22.30 -25.66 13.53
CA ASP A 113 21.59 -26.34 14.62
C ASP A 113 20.79 -25.41 15.55
N TRP A 114 20.24 -24.33 15.02
CA TRP A 114 19.29 -23.48 15.74
C TRP A 114 17.90 -24.12 15.81
N ALA A 115 17.22 -23.99 16.95
CA ALA A 115 15.79 -24.27 17.06
C ALA A 115 14.99 -23.01 16.72
N VAL A 116 13.99 -23.12 15.84
CA VAL A 116 13.30 -21.96 15.25
C VAL A 116 11.80 -22.05 15.49
N ASP A 117 11.23 -21.08 16.18
CA ASP A 117 9.78 -20.85 16.18
C ASP A 117 9.46 -19.75 15.16
N ILE A 118 8.56 -20.03 14.22
CA ILE A 118 8.14 -19.07 13.19
C ILE A 118 6.64 -18.84 13.22
N THR A 119 6.23 -17.59 13.04
CA THR A 119 4.84 -17.17 12.90
C THR A 119 4.76 -15.88 12.07
N SER A 120 3.55 -15.46 11.73
CA SER A 120 3.31 -14.20 11.05
C SER A 120 3.19 -13.03 12.03
N ALA A 121 3.39 -11.80 11.55
CA ALA A 121 3.16 -10.58 12.31
C ALA A 121 1.65 -10.24 12.36
N SER A 122 1.06 -10.28 13.55
CA SER A 122 -0.37 -10.00 13.80
C SER A 122 -0.61 -9.60 15.26
N SER A 123 -1.81 -9.10 15.55
CA SER A 123 -2.33 -8.86 16.90
C SER A 123 -2.36 -10.12 17.80
N LYS A 124 -2.27 -11.32 17.21
CA LYS A 124 -2.26 -12.61 17.95
C LYS A 124 -0.85 -13.17 18.15
N THR A 125 0.17 -12.54 17.57
CA THR A 125 1.55 -13.01 17.67
C THR A 125 2.03 -12.91 19.11
N PRO A 126 2.60 -13.98 19.70
CA PRO A 126 3.13 -13.91 21.05
C PRO A 126 4.24 -12.86 21.17
N TYR A 127 4.16 -12.06 22.23
CA TYR A 127 5.07 -10.94 22.49
C TYR A 127 6.13 -11.27 23.57
N LYS A 128 6.10 -12.46 24.16
CA LYS A 128 7.12 -12.87 25.14
C LYS A 128 8.31 -13.47 24.39
N ILE A 129 9.37 -12.68 24.25
CA ILE A 129 10.56 -13.05 23.48
C ILE A 129 11.79 -13.40 24.35
N ASP A 130 11.64 -13.41 25.68
CA ASP A 130 12.75 -13.57 26.62
C ASP A 130 13.47 -14.92 26.48
N GLN A 131 12.70 -15.97 26.15
CA GLN A 131 13.20 -17.33 25.97
C GLN A 131 13.99 -17.55 24.66
N TYR A 132 14.07 -16.55 23.80
CA TYR A 132 14.75 -16.65 22.51
C TYR A 132 16.05 -15.85 22.54
N ASP A 133 17.11 -16.40 21.97
CA ASP A 133 18.41 -15.73 21.87
C ASP A 133 18.44 -14.70 20.72
N LEU A 134 17.60 -14.93 19.70
CA LEU A 134 17.53 -14.13 18.48
C LEU A 134 16.07 -13.88 18.07
N LEU A 135 15.75 -12.63 17.76
CA LEU A 135 14.55 -12.22 17.06
C LEU A 135 14.85 -12.06 15.56
N VAL A 136 13.99 -12.55 14.68
CA VAL A 136 14.11 -12.32 13.23
C VAL A 136 12.84 -11.64 12.75
N LEU A 137 12.98 -10.49 12.11
CA LEU A 137 11.87 -9.72 11.54
C LEU A 137 11.94 -9.75 10.02
N GLY A 138 10.88 -10.25 9.40
CA GLY A 138 10.77 -10.37 7.94
C GLY A 138 9.62 -9.57 7.36
N MET A 139 9.84 -8.80 6.30
CA MET A 139 8.72 -8.17 5.58
C MET A 139 9.04 -7.80 4.13
N PRO A 140 8.02 -7.80 3.25
CA PRO A 140 8.07 -7.02 2.03
C PRO A 140 7.95 -5.53 2.32
N THR A 141 8.46 -4.73 1.39
CA THR A 141 8.34 -3.26 1.40
C THR A 141 7.33 -2.81 0.34
N TYR A 142 6.38 -1.98 0.75
CA TYR A 142 5.46 -1.28 -0.13
C TYR A 142 5.53 0.22 0.14
N GLY A 143 5.77 1.04 -0.89
CA GLY A 143 5.89 2.50 -0.73
C GLY A 143 7.16 2.97 0.01
N GLY A 144 8.19 2.12 0.14
CA GLY A 144 9.48 2.49 0.75
C GLY A 144 9.48 2.51 2.28
N LEU A 145 8.40 2.06 2.93
CA LEU A 145 8.26 2.03 4.39
C LEU A 145 8.17 0.59 4.92
N PRO A 146 8.54 0.36 6.20
CA PRO A 146 8.23 -0.90 6.87
C PRO A 146 6.75 -1.22 6.84
N HIS A 147 6.41 -2.51 6.76
CA HIS A 147 5.03 -2.94 6.87
C HIS A 147 4.48 -2.65 8.27
N GLN A 148 3.27 -2.08 8.34
CA GLN A 148 2.69 -1.61 9.60
C GLN A 148 2.57 -2.73 10.64
N THR A 149 2.19 -3.95 10.25
CA THR A 149 2.07 -5.08 11.19
C THR A 149 3.38 -5.46 11.91
N ILE A 150 4.54 -5.22 11.30
CA ILE A 150 5.84 -5.42 11.99
C ILE A 150 6.12 -4.28 12.96
N LEU A 151 5.75 -3.05 12.59
CA LEU A 151 5.87 -1.89 13.48
C LEU A 151 4.96 -2.04 14.70
N ASP A 152 3.70 -2.47 14.49
CA ASP A 152 2.74 -2.72 15.55
C ASP A 152 3.23 -3.83 16.49
N PHE A 153 3.82 -4.90 15.93
CA PHE A 153 4.44 -5.95 16.74
C PHE A 153 5.59 -5.42 17.61
N LEU A 154 6.47 -4.57 17.05
CA LEU A 154 7.54 -3.92 17.82
C LEU A 154 6.98 -2.95 18.88
N ASP A 155 5.89 -2.25 18.60
CA ASP A 155 5.23 -1.36 19.56
C ASP A 155 4.64 -2.13 20.74
N ILE A 156 4.07 -3.31 20.48
CA ILE A 156 3.57 -4.22 21.52
C ILE A 156 4.72 -4.79 22.38
N LEU A 157 5.84 -5.17 21.74
CA LEU A 157 7.03 -5.61 22.47
C LEU A 157 7.59 -4.50 23.37
N GLY A 158 7.55 -3.26 22.90
CA GLY A 158 8.11 -2.12 23.62
C GLY A 158 9.63 -2.21 23.67
N ASP A 159 10.19 -2.51 24.85
CA ASP A 159 11.62 -2.64 25.06
C ASP A 159 12.11 -4.05 24.70
N LEU A 160 13.08 -4.15 23.79
CA LEU A 160 13.71 -5.40 23.39
C LEU A 160 14.79 -5.87 24.36
N ASN A 161 15.14 -5.08 25.39
CA ASN A 161 16.09 -5.45 26.45
C ASN A 161 17.42 -6.00 25.91
N GLY A 162 17.98 -5.37 24.87
CA GLY A 162 19.23 -5.82 24.24
C GLY A 162 19.09 -7.03 23.31
N LYS A 163 17.87 -7.47 22.97
CA LYS A 163 17.67 -8.65 22.11
C LYS A 163 18.38 -8.50 20.78
N ARG A 164 19.19 -9.51 20.44
CA ARG A 164 19.80 -9.64 19.12
C ARG A 164 18.69 -9.83 18.09
N THR A 165 18.71 -9.02 17.04
CA THR A 165 17.64 -8.95 16.04
C THR A 165 18.23 -8.99 14.64
N ALA A 166 17.73 -9.90 13.80
CA ALA A 166 18.05 -9.98 12.37
C ALA A 166 16.88 -9.45 11.52
N LEU A 167 17.17 -8.70 10.46
CA LEU A 167 16.16 -8.09 9.60
C LEU A 167 16.28 -8.61 8.16
N ILE A 168 15.17 -9.15 7.63
CA ILE A 168 15.09 -9.69 6.28
C ILE A 168 14.01 -8.95 5.49
N VAL A 169 14.45 -7.95 4.71
CA VAL A 169 13.55 -7.08 3.96
C VAL A 169 13.58 -7.42 2.48
N THR A 170 12.40 -7.65 1.87
CA THR A 170 12.29 -7.68 0.41
C THR A 170 11.78 -6.35 -0.12
N ALA A 171 12.36 -5.86 -1.22
CA ALA A 171 11.99 -4.57 -1.79
C ALA A 171 12.09 -4.56 -3.33
N MET A 172 11.50 -3.56 -3.97
CA MET A 172 11.61 -3.40 -5.43
C MET A 172 12.96 -2.80 -5.86
N GLY A 173 13.57 -1.94 -5.03
CA GLY A 173 14.89 -1.35 -5.35
C GLY A 173 15.43 -0.35 -4.35
N SER A 174 14.78 -0.23 -3.20
CA SER A 174 14.98 0.81 -2.20
C SER A 174 15.30 0.16 -0.83
N ASP A 175 16.13 0.85 -0.05
CA ASP A 175 16.65 0.37 1.24
C ASP A 175 16.07 1.14 2.45
N GLU A 176 15.23 2.13 2.18
CA GLU A 176 14.68 3.07 3.15
C GLU A 176 13.89 2.34 4.23
N ALA A 177 13.08 1.35 3.85
CA ALA A 177 12.31 0.54 4.80
C ALA A 177 13.21 -0.24 5.77
N ARG A 178 14.30 -0.84 5.28
CA ARG A 178 15.27 -1.54 6.14
C ARG A 178 15.91 -0.57 7.12
N LYS A 179 16.37 0.61 6.65
CA LYS A 179 16.97 1.63 7.52
C LYS A 179 15.98 2.13 8.59
N ALA A 180 14.73 2.35 8.22
CA ALA A 180 13.68 2.75 9.16
C ALA A 180 13.41 1.66 10.21
N LEU A 181 13.36 0.38 9.78
CA LEU A 181 13.18 -0.74 10.70
C LEU A 181 14.37 -0.92 11.65
N GLU A 182 15.61 -0.78 11.15
CA GLU A 182 16.80 -0.79 12.02
C GLU A 182 16.74 0.29 13.10
N ASN A 183 16.35 1.51 12.73
CA ASN A 183 16.21 2.61 13.68
C ASN A 183 15.11 2.29 14.70
N LYS A 184 13.98 1.72 14.27
CA LYS A 184 12.90 1.30 15.17
C LYS A 184 13.39 0.27 16.19
N VAL A 185 14.14 -0.74 15.75
CA VAL A 185 14.72 -1.78 16.62
C VAL A 185 15.75 -1.19 17.59
N ARG A 186 16.66 -0.33 17.12
CA ARG A 186 17.64 0.33 18.00
C ARG A 186 16.98 1.24 19.05
N ASN A 187 15.94 1.98 18.66
CA ASN A 187 15.18 2.83 19.57
C ASN A 187 14.40 2.02 20.61
N ALA A 188 14.10 0.76 20.31
CA ALA A 188 13.53 -0.22 21.23
C ALA A 188 14.61 -1.00 21.99
N ASN A 189 15.85 -0.48 22.09
CA ASN A 189 17.01 -1.12 22.74
C ASN A 189 17.39 -2.51 22.18
N GLY A 190 17.07 -2.81 20.92
CA GLY A 190 17.53 -4.02 20.24
C GLY A 190 18.94 -3.89 19.66
N ILE A 191 19.61 -5.03 19.46
CA ILE A 191 20.94 -5.10 18.83
C ILE A 191 20.79 -5.69 17.43
N ILE A 192 21.18 -4.95 16.40
CA ILE A 192 21.15 -5.47 15.02
C ILE A 192 22.26 -6.52 14.85
N ALA A 193 21.88 -7.79 14.75
CA ALA A 193 22.78 -8.90 14.51
C ALA A 193 23.06 -9.10 13.02
N GLU A 194 22.06 -8.85 12.17
CA GLU A 194 22.13 -8.93 10.71
C GLU A 194 21.01 -8.07 10.12
N SER A 195 21.24 -7.48 8.95
CA SER A 195 20.23 -6.64 8.30
C SER A 195 20.47 -6.61 6.80
N LEU A 196 19.58 -7.23 6.04
CA LEU A 196 19.71 -7.33 4.59
C LEU A 196 18.43 -6.92 3.87
N THR A 197 18.62 -6.26 2.73
CA THR A 197 17.58 -6.07 1.73
C THR A 197 17.92 -6.95 0.54
N VAL A 198 16.92 -7.67 0.03
CA VAL A 198 17.03 -8.34 -1.28
C VAL A 198 15.92 -7.86 -2.20
N TYR A 199 16.25 -7.73 -3.47
CA TYR A 199 15.38 -7.08 -4.44
C TYR A 199 14.75 -8.07 -5.41
N ASN A 200 13.52 -7.77 -5.87
CA ASN A 200 12.87 -8.54 -6.93
C ASN A 200 12.89 -7.85 -8.31
N MET A 201 13.17 -6.54 -8.37
CA MET A 201 13.25 -5.79 -9.64
C MET A 201 14.61 -5.14 -9.88
N LYS A 202 15.31 -4.74 -8.82
CA LYS A 202 16.71 -4.31 -8.89
C LYS A 202 17.65 -5.51 -8.86
N GLU A 203 18.80 -5.37 -9.51
CA GLU A 203 19.84 -6.39 -9.49
C GLU A 203 20.38 -6.63 -8.07
N ASN A 204 20.58 -7.90 -7.73
CA ASN A 204 21.25 -8.32 -6.50
C ASN A 204 22.66 -8.77 -6.85
N LYS A 205 23.60 -8.66 -5.91
CA LYS A 205 25.00 -9.08 -6.13
C LYS A 205 25.14 -10.56 -6.49
N GLU A 206 24.20 -11.37 -6.03
CA GLU A 206 24.08 -12.80 -6.33
C GLU A 206 22.60 -13.21 -6.20
N ASN A 207 22.31 -14.51 -6.30
CA ASN A 207 20.94 -14.99 -6.13
C ASN A 207 20.38 -14.57 -4.75
N PRO A 208 19.22 -13.89 -4.68
CA PRO A 208 18.60 -13.45 -3.42
C PRO A 208 18.46 -14.55 -2.36
N ARG A 209 18.16 -15.79 -2.77
CA ARG A 209 18.04 -16.92 -1.85
C ARG A 209 19.39 -17.27 -1.23
N ASP A 210 20.46 -17.25 -2.02
CA ASP A 210 21.81 -17.55 -1.53
C ASP A 210 22.30 -16.50 -0.54
N ILE A 211 21.97 -15.22 -0.78
CA ILE A 211 22.24 -14.13 0.17
C ILE A 211 21.57 -14.42 1.52
N CYS A 212 20.28 -14.72 1.51
CA CYS A 212 19.51 -14.99 2.72
C CYS A 212 20.03 -16.26 3.44
N TYR A 213 20.33 -17.32 2.70
CA TYR A 213 20.90 -18.54 3.24
C TYR A 213 22.25 -18.31 3.93
N LYS A 214 23.18 -17.59 3.27
CA LYS A 214 24.48 -17.25 3.84
C LYS A 214 24.35 -16.37 5.07
N ALA A 215 23.44 -15.40 5.06
CA ALA A 215 23.16 -14.55 6.21
C ALA A 215 22.71 -15.38 7.42
N GLY A 216 21.74 -16.28 7.24
CA GLY A 216 21.30 -17.19 8.31
C GLY A 216 22.43 -18.08 8.82
N ARG A 217 23.27 -18.58 7.92
CA ARG A 217 24.44 -19.41 8.25
C ARG A 217 25.55 -18.65 8.97
N ASN A 218 25.61 -17.33 8.85
CA ASN A 218 26.64 -16.52 9.50
C ASN A 218 26.24 -16.06 10.91
N ILE A 219 24.97 -16.27 11.30
CA ILE A 219 24.50 -16.00 12.65
C ILE A 219 25.13 -17.00 13.64
N LYS A 220 25.84 -16.44 14.61
CA LYS A 220 26.45 -17.16 15.74
C LYS A 220 25.60 -17.00 17.00
N ALA A 221 25.65 -17.99 17.90
CA ALA A 221 25.08 -17.88 19.25
C ALA A 221 25.72 -16.74 20.03
#